data_AF-A0A4Q1K9P8-F1
#
_entry.id   AF-A0A4Q1K9P8-F1
#
_cell.length_a   1.000
_cell.length_b   1.000
_cell.length_c   1.000
_cell.angle_alpha   90.00
_cell.angle_beta   90.00
_cell.angle_gamma   90.00
#
_symmetry.space_group_name_H-M   'P 1'
#
loop_
_entity.id
_entity.type
_entity.pdbx_description
1 polymer ?
#
loop_
_entity_poly.entity_id
_entity_poly.type
_entity_poly.pdbx_seq_one_letter_code
_entity_poly.pdbx_strand_id
1 'polypeptide(L)'
;MKRILFCLIIIISLTSFKTIGSATAYLNCQSESGRTKFKAEIQDIEGGLEKAELTIDGIKLIFTGEENSNVIFDSKNGVYTIAIESKPSKDFSKYKFLKFWAIPKTFKTIIENNVEGKYEFKAILYSTEPRKGKDLQTPKIELNCKLEYKI
;
A
#
# COMPACT_ATOMS: atom_id res chain seq x y z
N MET A 1 -33.40 -40.79 -24.89
CA MET A 1 -32.04 -40.30 -24.54
C MET A 1 -31.79 -38.80 -24.77
N LYS A 2 -32.79 -37.96 -25.13
CA LYS A 2 -32.59 -36.51 -25.38
C LYS A 2 -32.96 -35.57 -24.21
N ARG A 3 -33.58 -36.08 -23.13
CA ARG A 3 -34.03 -35.25 -21.99
C ARG A 3 -33.02 -35.14 -20.84
N ILE A 4 -32.00 -36.00 -20.79
CA ILE A 4 -30.98 -35.97 -19.74
C ILE A 4 -29.91 -34.89 -20.01
N LEU A 5 -29.77 -34.45 -21.28
CA LEU A 5 -28.76 -33.47 -21.67
C LEU A 5 -29.07 -32.04 -21.22
N PHE A 6 -30.34 -31.72 -20.91
CA PHE A 6 -30.74 -30.37 -20.51
C PHE A 6 -30.44 -30.06 -19.02
N CYS A 7 -30.34 -31.07 -18.15
CA CYS A 7 -30.02 -30.84 -16.74
C CYS A 7 -28.53 -30.53 -16.49
N LEU A 8 -27.63 -30.97 -17.38
CA LEU A 8 -26.19 -30.72 -17.21
C LEU A 8 -25.81 -29.25 -17.46
N ILE A 9 -26.56 -28.55 -18.31
CA ILE A 9 -26.25 -27.15 -18.69
C ILE A 9 -26.58 -26.17 -17.55
N ILE A 10 -27.54 -26.50 -16.69
CA ILE A 10 -27.96 -25.63 -15.57
C ILE A 10 -26.95 -25.67 -14.41
N ILE A 11 -26.16 -26.73 -14.27
CA ILE A 11 -25.19 -26.88 -13.17
C ILE A 11 -23.89 -26.10 -13.47
N ILE A 12 -23.54 -25.92 -14.74
CA ILE A 12 -22.29 -25.23 -15.13
C ILE A 12 -22.41 -23.70 -14.98
N SER A 13 -23.62 -23.14 -14.99
CA SER A 13 -23.83 -21.69 -14.78
C SER A 13 -23.83 -21.27 -13.30
N LEU A 14 -23.94 -22.21 -12.37
CA LEU A 14 -23.93 -21.94 -10.91
C LEU A 14 -22.52 -21.90 -10.31
N THR A 15 -21.49 -22.36 -11.03
CA THR A 15 -20.09 -22.36 -10.56
C THR A 15 -19.25 -21.23 -11.15
N SER A 16 -19.87 -20.23 -11.77
CA SER A 16 -19.21 -18.95 -12.03
C SER A 16 -19.06 -18.17 -10.72
N PHE A 17 -18.25 -18.71 -9.82
CA PHE A 17 -17.65 -17.95 -8.74
C PHE A 17 -16.96 -16.78 -9.43
N LYS A 18 -17.51 -15.56 -9.28
CA LYS A 18 -16.71 -14.35 -9.47
C LYS A 18 -15.50 -14.57 -8.59
N THR A 19 -14.34 -14.75 -9.20
CA THR A 19 -13.06 -14.61 -8.51
C THR A 19 -13.16 -13.27 -7.80
N ILE A 20 -13.28 -13.30 -6.47
CA ILE A 20 -13.16 -12.12 -5.62
C ILE A 20 -11.77 -11.59 -5.98
N GLY A 21 -11.76 -10.56 -6.82
CA GLY A 21 -10.55 -10.10 -7.47
C GLY A 21 -9.65 -9.49 -6.42
N SER A 22 -8.36 -9.81 -6.48
CA SER A 22 -7.37 -9.14 -5.66
C SER A 22 -7.46 -7.64 -5.91
N ALA A 23 -7.76 -6.86 -4.88
CA ALA A 23 -8.05 -5.44 -5.00
C ALA A 23 -6.85 -4.62 -4.55
N THR A 24 -6.33 -3.77 -5.44
CA THR A 24 -5.29 -2.80 -5.07
C THR A 24 -5.82 -1.80 -4.05
N ALA A 25 -5.15 -1.72 -2.91
CA ALA A 25 -5.31 -0.65 -1.94
C ALA A 25 -4.39 0.52 -2.29
N TYR A 26 -4.95 1.72 -2.25
CA TYR A 26 -4.26 2.96 -2.57
C TYR A 26 -4.02 3.77 -1.31
N LEU A 27 -2.75 3.96 -0.97
CA LEU A 27 -2.30 4.87 0.08
C LEU A 27 -1.88 6.19 -0.55
N ASN A 28 -2.46 7.29 -0.08
CA ASN A 28 -2.08 8.64 -0.48
C ASN A 28 -1.80 9.48 0.78
N CYS A 29 -0.58 9.99 0.90
CA CYS A 29 -0.12 10.73 2.05
C CYS A 29 0.56 12.05 1.64
N GLN A 30 0.41 13.08 2.47
CA GLN A 30 1.04 14.38 2.25
C GLN A 30 1.40 15.07 3.58
N SER A 31 2.58 15.70 3.64
CA SER A 31 2.98 16.53 4.78
C SER A 31 2.12 17.79 4.86
N GLU A 32 2.02 18.42 6.04
CA GLU A 32 1.26 19.67 6.20
C GLU A 32 1.72 20.78 5.23
N SER A 33 3.03 20.89 5.01
CA SER A 33 3.60 21.83 4.03
C SER A 33 3.33 21.48 2.56
N GLY A 34 2.87 20.26 2.29
CA GLY A 34 2.72 19.71 0.94
C GLY A 34 4.01 19.35 0.21
N ARG A 35 5.18 19.62 0.79
CA ARG A 35 6.51 19.38 0.20
C ARG A 35 6.86 17.91 0.09
N THR A 36 6.33 17.08 1.00
CA THR A 36 6.50 15.63 0.97
C THR A 36 5.18 14.96 0.61
N LYS A 37 5.23 14.07 -0.38
CA LYS A 37 4.12 13.22 -0.79
C LYS A 37 4.58 11.78 -0.80
N PHE A 38 3.77 10.87 -0.28
CA PHE A 38 4.02 9.44 -0.35
C PHE A 38 2.78 8.75 -0.90
N LYS A 39 2.98 7.90 -1.91
CA LYS A 39 1.93 7.09 -2.51
C LYS A 39 2.36 5.63 -2.52
N ALA A 40 1.44 4.72 -2.24
CA ALA A 40 1.67 3.29 -2.40
C ALA A 40 0.43 2.58 -2.94
N GLU A 41 0.67 1.55 -3.74
CA GLU A 41 -0.30 0.59 -4.27
C GLU A 41 0.06 -0.75 -3.64
N ILE A 42 -0.85 -1.30 -2.83
CA ILE A 42 -0.66 -2.54 -2.07
C ILE A 42 -1.72 -3.55 -2.50
N GLN A 43 -1.30 -4.73 -2.93
CA GLN A 43 -2.20 -5.82 -3.27
C GLN A 43 -2.98 -6.25 -2.01
N ASP A 44 -4.30 -6.38 -2.10
CA ASP A 44 -5.16 -6.92 -1.02
C ASP A 44 -4.92 -6.29 0.36
N ILE A 45 -4.63 -4.98 0.42
CA ILE A 45 -4.27 -4.17 1.60
C ILE A 45 -3.02 -4.60 2.40
N GLU A 46 -2.64 -5.88 2.34
CA GLU A 46 -1.50 -6.49 3.05
C GLU A 46 -0.73 -7.55 2.21
N GLY A 47 -1.23 -7.91 1.03
CA GLY A 47 -0.70 -8.98 0.17
C GLY A 47 0.67 -8.70 -0.48
N GLY A 48 1.04 -7.42 -0.63
CA GLY A 48 2.37 -7.03 -1.10
C GLY A 48 2.41 -5.67 -1.78
N LEU A 49 3.61 -5.08 -1.86
CA LEU A 49 3.82 -3.84 -2.60
C LEU A 49 3.70 -4.09 -4.11
N GLU A 50 2.86 -3.33 -4.80
CA GLU A 50 2.87 -3.23 -6.26
C GLU A 50 3.79 -2.09 -6.70
N LYS A 51 3.64 -0.94 -6.05
CA LYS A 51 4.42 0.28 -6.33
C LYS A 51 4.39 1.23 -5.14
N ALA A 52 5.48 1.97 -4.94
CA ALA A 52 5.45 3.15 -4.08
C ALA A 52 6.31 4.29 -4.63
N GLU A 53 5.91 5.52 -4.33
CA GLU A 53 6.60 6.74 -4.73
C GLU A 53 6.66 7.71 -3.55
N LEU A 54 7.88 8.04 -3.09
CA LEU A 54 8.14 9.15 -2.19
C LEU A 54 8.63 10.34 -3.02
N THR A 55 7.96 11.48 -2.88
CA THR A 55 8.41 12.75 -3.48
C THR A 55 8.73 13.75 -2.38
N ILE A 56 9.91 14.35 -2.41
CA ILE A 56 10.30 15.46 -1.53
C ILE A 56 10.82 16.60 -2.38
N ASP A 57 10.18 17.77 -2.29
CA ASP A 57 10.54 18.97 -3.08
C ASP A 57 10.57 18.69 -4.60
N GLY A 58 9.69 17.81 -5.08
CA GLY A 58 9.61 17.41 -6.49
C GLY A 58 10.58 16.30 -6.91
N ILE A 59 11.53 15.91 -6.07
CA ILE A 59 12.45 14.80 -6.36
C ILE A 59 11.86 13.48 -5.88
N LYS A 60 11.92 12.46 -6.74
CA LYS A 60 11.25 11.18 -6.54
C LYS A 60 12.20 10.06 -6.13
N LEU A 61 11.74 9.23 -5.21
CA LEU A 61 12.27 7.91 -4.90
C LEU A 61 11.17 6.88 -5.18
N ILE A 62 11.43 5.96 -6.11
CA ILE A 62 10.45 4.99 -6.60
C ILE A 62 10.81 3.61 -6.07
N PHE A 63 9.80 2.85 -5.64
CA PHE A 63 9.88 1.43 -5.26
C PHE A 63 8.90 0.64 -6.13
N THR A 64 9.28 -0.56 -6.53
CA THR A 64 8.46 -1.46 -7.36
C THR A 64 8.10 -2.72 -6.57
N GLY A 65 7.19 -3.54 -7.08
CA GLY A 65 6.88 -4.85 -6.47
C GLY A 65 8.01 -5.87 -6.49
N GLU A 66 9.17 -5.54 -7.06
CA GLU A 66 10.37 -6.37 -6.96
C GLU A 66 11.17 -6.13 -5.68
N GLU A 67 10.88 -5.06 -4.93
CA GLU A 67 11.58 -4.74 -3.68
C GLU A 67 11.14 -5.68 -2.54
N ASN A 68 11.97 -5.84 -1.51
CA ASN A 68 11.56 -6.56 -0.31
C ASN A 68 10.59 -5.66 0.45
N SER A 69 9.34 -6.09 0.62
CA SER A 69 8.32 -5.32 1.33
C SER A 69 7.58 -6.15 2.36
N ASN A 70 7.19 -5.49 3.45
CA ASN A 70 6.29 -6.04 4.46
C ASN A 70 5.23 -5.00 4.78
N VAL A 71 3.97 -5.43 4.80
CA VAL A 71 2.83 -4.61 5.18
C VAL A 71 2.13 -5.28 6.35
N ILE A 72 1.80 -4.50 7.37
CA ILE A 72 1.02 -4.96 8.53
C ILE A 72 -0.17 -4.04 8.66
N PHE A 73 -1.37 -4.61 8.67
CA PHE A 73 -2.61 -3.87 8.80
C PHE A 73 -3.50 -4.46 9.90
N ASP A 74 -3.92 -3.60 10.83
CA ASP A 74 -4.93 -3.90 11.83
C ASP A 74 -5.70 -2.60 12.12
N SER A 75 -6.83 -2.43 11.41
CA SER A 75 -7.72 -1.27 11.51
C SER A 75 -8.24 -1.06 12.94
N LYS A 76 -8.54 -2.15 13.66
CA LYS A 76 -9.13 -2.11 15.01
C LYS A 76 -8.17 -1.50 16.02
N ASN A 77 -6.87 -1.75 15.85
CA ASN A 77 -5.83 -1.20 16.71
C ASN A 77 -5.12 0.03 16.11
N GLY A 78 -5.58 0.52 14.95
CA GLY A 78 -4.99 1.67 14.26
C GLY A 78 -3.56 1.43 13.78
N VAL A 79 -3.22 0.17 13.46
CA VAL A 79 -1.91 -0.21 12.96
C VAL A 79 -1.95 -0.25 11.44
N TYR A 80 -1.08 0.53 10.82
CA TYR A 80 -0.73 0.36 9.43
C TYR A 80 0.75 0.66 9.23
N THR A 81 1.53 -0.36 8.91
CA THR A 81 2.98 -0.28 8.82
C THR A 81 3.44 -0.79 7.46
N ILE A 82 4.37 -0.08 6.84
CA ILE A 82 5.03 -0.49 5.59
C ILE A 82 6.53 -0.39 5.81
N ALA A 83 7.24 -1.48 5.54
CA ALA A 83 8.68 -1.49 5.43
C ALA A 83 9.06 -1.94 4.02
N ILE A 84 9.86 -1.15 3.32
CA ILE A 84 10.36 -1.44 1.97
C ILE A 84 11.86 -1.30 1.99
N GLU A 85 12.57 -2.29 1.46
CA GLU A 85 14.02 -2.27 1.33
C GLU A 85 14.44 -2.81 -0.01
N SER A 86 15.48 -2.22 -0.58
CA SER A 86 16.05 -2.78 -1.80
C SER A 86 16.62 -4.16 -1.59
N LYS A 87 16.45 -4.99 -2.62
CA LYS A 87 17.11 -6.29 -2.66
C LYS A 87 18.63 -6.12 -2.49
N PRO A 88 19.29 -7.03 -1.77
CA PRO A 88 20.74 -6.99 -1.61
C PRO A 88 21.43 -6.89 -2.96
N SER A 89 22.31 -5.91 -3.11
CA SER A 89 23.11 -5.67 -4.31
C SER A 89 24.56 -5.49 -3.90
N LYS A 90 25.49 -5.88 -4.78
CA LYS A 90 26.92 -5.58 -4.60
C LYS A 90 27.21 -4.08 -4.63
N ASP A 91 26.33 -3.30 -5.27
CA ASP A 91 26.40 -1.86 -5.35
C ASP A 91 25.51 -1.23 -4.27
N PHE A 92 26.10 -0.98 -3.10
CA PHE A 92 25.43 -0.36 -1.95
C PHE A 92 24.96 1.07 -2.22
N SER A 93 25.51 1.76 -3.24
CA SER A 93 25.07 3.12 -3.59
C SER A 93 23.63 3.16 -4.11
N LYS A 94 23.11 2.01 -4.57
CA LYS A 94 21.74 1.84 -5.04
C LYS A 94 20.78 1.37 -3.96
N TYR A 95 21.26 1.07 -2.76
CA TYR A 95 20.40 0.66 -1.66
C TYR A 95 19.50 1.81 -1.24
N LYS A 96 18.21 1.54 -1.16
CA LYS A 96 17.20 2.46 -0.67
C LYS A 96 16.24 1.72 0.26
N PHE A 97 15.67 2.46 1.20
CA PHE A 97 14.68 1.93 2.14
C PHE A 97 13.60 2.95 2.42
N LEU A 98 12.47 2.47 2.93
CA LEU A 98 11.38 3.27 3.44
C LEU A 98 10.70 2.55 4.61
N LYS A 99 10.50 3.26 5.71
CA LYS A 99 9.76 2.81 6.88
C LYS A 99 8.63 3.79 7.13
N PHE A 100 7.43 3.27 7.24
CA PHE A 100 6.21 4.02 7.39
C PHE A 100 5.34 3.37 8.46
N TRP A 101 4.78 4.14 9.38
CA TRP A 101 3.84 3.61 10.35
C TRP A 101 2.80 4.67 10.74
N ALA A 102 1.54 4.24 10.82
CA ALA A 102 0.44 5.04 11.33
C ALA A 102 0.66 5.41 12.81
N ILE A 103 0.16 6.58 13.20
CA ILE A 103 0.05 7.01 14.59
C ILE A 103 -1.31 6.52 15.10
N PRO A 104 -1.38 5.48 15.95
CA PRO A 104 -2.64 4.77 16.23
C PRO A 104 -3.77 5.67 16.74
N LYS A 105 -3.43 6.65 17.58
CA LYS A 105 -4.40 7.62 18.16
C LYS A 105 -5.09 8.51 17.13
N THR A 106 -4.59 8.56 15.90
CA THR A 106 -5.13 9.41 14.83
C THR A 106 -5.93 8.61 13.81
N PHE A 107 -6.00 7.29 13.97
CA PHE A 107 -6.62 6.39 13.01
C PHE A 107 -8.14 6.48 13.06
N LYS A 108 -8.75 6.71 11.90
CA LYS A 108 -10.19 6.84 11.73
C LYS A 108 -10.65 5.92 10.60
N THR A 109 -11.49 4.97 10.94
CA THR A 109 -12.27 4.22 9.96
C THR A 109 -13.41 5.09 9.46
N ILE A 110 -13.40 5.41 8.16
CA ILE A 110 -14.46 6.15 7.49
C ILE A 110 -15.51 5.16 6.96
N ILE A 111 -15.03 4.10 6.30
CA ILE A 111 -15.84 2.99 5.80
C ILE A 111 -15.05 1.70 5.98
N GLU A 112 -15.69 0.62 6.43
CA GLU A 112 -15.10 -0.72 6.46
C GLU A 112 -16.24 -1.74 6.36
N ASN A 113 -16.33 -2.42 5.23
CA ASN A 113 -17.31 -3.47 4.97
C ASN A 113 -16.68 -4.56 4.09
N ASN A 114 -17.48 -5.54 3.68
CA ASN A 114 -16.99 -6.71 2.93
C ASN A 114 -16.48 -6.39 1.51
N VAL A 115 -16.71 -5.18 0.98
CA VAL A 115 -16.36 -4.79 -0.39
C VAL A 115 -15.49 -3.55 -0.49
N GLU A 116 -15.42 -2.71 0.54
CA GLU A 116 -14.57 -1.52 0.54
C GLU A 116 -14.08 -1.15 1.95
N GLY A 117 -12.91 -0.51 1.98
CA GLY A 117 -12.36 0.10 3.18
C GLY A 117 -11.78 1.48 2.86
N LYS A 118 -12.03 2.45 3.75
CA LYS A 118 -11.52 3.82 3.69
C LYS A 118 -11.12 4.29 5.07
N TYR A 119 -9.87 4.74 5.19
CA TYR A 119 -9.27 5.14 6.46
C TYR A 119 -8.53 6.46 6.32
N GLU A 120 -8.57 7.26 7.36
CA GLU A 120 -7.77 8.48 7.48
C GLU A 120 -6.93 8.41 8.75
N PHE A 121 -5.66 8.77 8.66
CA PHE A 121 -4.74 8.76 9.80
C PHE A 121 -3.54 9.66 9.54
N LYS A 122 -2.82 10.01 10.61
CA LYS A 122 -1.46 10.53 10.51
C LYS A 122 -0.47 9.38 10.58
N ALA A 123 0.66 9.53 9.90
CA ALA A 123 1.73 8.55 9.90
C ALA A 123 3.10 9.23 9.96
N ILE A 124 4.10 8.47 10.39
CA ILE A 124 5.50 8.88 10.31
C ILE A 124 6.17 8.13 9.15
N LEU A 125 6.96 8.85 8.37
CA LEU A 125 7.78 8.31 7.30
C LEU A 125 9.27 8.58 7.58
N TYR A 126 10.10 7.59 7.34
CA TYR A 126 11.55 7.65 7.41
C TYR A 126 12.15 6.84 6.26
N SER A 127 13.00 7.44 5.44
CA SER A 127 13.44 6.82 4.18
C SER A 127 14.84 7.27 3.79
N THR A 128 15.40 6.64 2.76
CA THR A 128 16.52 7.21 2.01
C THR A 128 16.17 8.60 1.49
N GLU A 129 17.10 9.53 1.59
CA GLU A 129 16.91 10.91 1.16
C GLU A 129 17.12 11.04 -0.37
N PRO A 130 16.09 11.44 -1.14
CA PRO A 130 16.24 11.57 -2.60
C PRO A 130 17.00 12.83 -3.04
N ARG A 131 17.11 13.86 -2.19
CA ARG A 131 17.69 15.15 -2.58
C ARG A 131 19.22 15.12 -2.50
N LYS A 132 19.89 15.58 -3.57
CA LYS A 132 21.35 15.72 -3.60
C LYS A 132 21.84 16.73 -2.57
N GLY A 133 23.01 16.47 -1.98
CA GLY A 133 23.66 17.37 -1.02
C GLY A 133 22.98 17.41 0.37
N LYS A 134 22.13 16.41 0.67
CA LYS A 134 21.55 16.16 2.00
C LYS A 134 22.16 14.91 2.62
N ASP A 135 21.79 14.64 3.87
CA ASP A 135 22.12 13.37 4.55
C ASP A 135 21.60 12.17 3.75
N LEU A 136 22.11 10.97 4.02
CA LEU A 136 21.69 9.75 3.32
C LEU A 136 20.23 9.34 3.60
N GLN A 137 19.65 9.87 4.68
CA GLN A 137 18.33 9.50 5.19
C GLN A 137 17.53 10.75 5.54
N THR A 138 16.23 10.70 5.31
CA THR A 138 15.32 11.79 5.68
C THR A 138 15.24 11.91 7.20
N PRO A 139 14.88 13.07 7.76
CA PRO A 139 14.30 13.09 9.10
C PRO A 139 13.00 12.26 9.13
N LYS A 140 12.45 12.02 10.33
CA LYS A 140 11.09 11.52 10.47
C LYS A 140 10.11 12.61 10.02
N ILE A 141 9.25 12.30 9.07
CA ILE A 141 8.28 13.24 8.48
C ILE A 141 6.88 12.78 8.86
N GLU A 142 6.10 13.65 9.50
CA GLU A 142 4.68 13.40 9.74
C GLU A 142 3.86 13.70 8.47
N LEU A 143 2.96 12.78 8.13
CA LEU A 143 2.09 12.84 6.95
C LEU A 143 0.64 12.66 7.35
N ASN A 144 -0.26 13.34 6.65
CA ASN A 144 -1.70 13.07 6.67
C ASN A 144 -2.02 12.10 5.53
N CYS A 145 -2.68 10.99 5.84
CA CYS A 145 -2.84 9.85 4.95
C CYS A 145 -4.31 9.46 4.76
N LYS A 146 -4.60 8.97 3.55
CA LYS A 146 -5.83 8.29 3.18
C LYS A 146 -5.48 6.93 2.59
N LEU A 147 -6.09 5.88 3.12
CA LEU A 147 -5.96 4.50 2.63
C LEU A 147 -7.33 4.04 2.14
N GLU A 148 -7.42 3.59 0.89
CA GLU A 148 -8.69 3.20 0.28
C GLU A 148 -8.53 1.93 -0.57
N TYR A 149 -9.47 0.99 -0.48
CA TYR A 149 -9.56 -0.16 -1.38
C TYR A 149 -11.01 -0.52 -1.68
N LYS A 150 -11.24 -1.20 -2.80
CA LYS A 150 -12.54 -1.73 -3.21
C LYS A 150 -12.39 -3.02 -4.01
N ILE A 151 -13.09 -4.06 -3.56
CA ILE A 151 -13.11 -5.42 -4.11
C ILE A 151 -14.26 -5.59 -5.10
#